data_AF-A0A7W0QUP5-F1
#
_entry.id   AF-A0A7W0QUP5-F1
#
_cell.length_a   1.000
_cell.length_b   1.000
_cell.length_c   1.000
_cell.angle_alpha   90.00
_cell.angle_beta   90.00
_cell.angle_gamma   90.00
#
_symmetry.space_group_name_H-M   'P 1'
#
loop_
_entity.id
_entity.type
_entity.pdbx_description
1 polymer ?
#
loop_
_entity_poly.entity_id
_entity_poly.type
_entity_poly.pdbx_seq_one_letter_code
_entity_poly.pdbx_strand_id
1 'polypeptide(L)'
;MPSLPTTVEDLLADPPVVPLPRVHATVRRSDELLGGMLLGGAVVVSLSELVLAGSGELSAFILVAVVASASLLRGRLFPAVRHRAPLLVTGVVGLAAVTVGTLGMAPDMRLSVIVPVLVVLAALVLAAGYAYQNRPPSPYVGRISDILDIVLVVAVVPVACAVLGLYGYFRSLGG
;
A
#
# COMPACT_ATOMS: atom_id res chain seq x y z
N MET A 1 28.59 1.92 0.50
CA MET A 1 28.40 1.14 1.72
C MET A 1 29.66 1.26 2.55
N PRO A 2 29.59 1.48 3.87
CA PRO A 2 30.77 1.38 4.72
C PRO A 2 31.27 -0.06 4.66
N SER A 3 32.56 -0.26 4.36
CA SER A 3 33.19 -1.58 4.45
C SER A 3 33.22 -1.98 5.92
N LEU A 4 32.71 -3.18 6.22
CA LEU A 4 32.90 -3.76 7.54
C LEU A 4 34.39 -4.06 7.69
N PRO A 5 35.05 -3.55 8.76
CA PRO A 5 36.45 -3.87 8.99
C PRO A 5 36.57 -5.38 9.20
N THR A 6 37.41 -6.02 8.40
CA THR A 6 37.63 -7.47 8.48
C THR A 6 38.96 -7.82 9.14
N THR A 7 39.80 -6.81 9.36
CA THR A 7 41.13 -6.92 9.96
C THR A 7 41.30 -5.94 11.12
N VAL A 8 42.30 -6.18 11.96
CA VAL A 8 42.65 -5.28 13.07
C VAL A 8 43.23 -3.96 12.54
N GLU A 9 43.98 -4.03 11.43
CA GLU A 9 44.47 -2.86 10.71
C GLU A 9 43.32 -1.98 10.19
N ASP A 10 42.23 -2.55 9.67
CA ASP A 10 41.04 -1.78 9.24
C ASP A 10 40.33 -1.08 10.41
N LEU A 11 40.43 -1.60 11.64
CA LEU A 11 39.87 -0.95 12.84
C LEU A 11 40.73 0.23 13.31
N LEU A 12 42.04 0.18 13.04
CA LEU A 12 42.99 1.24 13.38
C LEU A 12 43.12 2.28 12.27
N ALA A 13 42.67 1.95 11.06
CA ALA A 13 42.60 2.89 9.96
C ALA A 13 41.58 4.00 10.26
N ASP A 14 42.00 5.25 10.11
CA ASP A 14 41.13 6.43 10.20
C ASP A 14 40.78 6.88 8.77
N PRO A 15 39.68 6.36 8.17
CA PRO A 15 39.34 6.69 6.80
C PRO A 15 39.00 8.18 6.67
N PRO A 16 39.36 8.82 5.55
CA PRO A 16 39.10 10.24 5.35
C PRO A 16 37.60 10.55 5.43
N VAL A 17 37.25 11.51 6.29
CA VAL A 17 35.86 11.94 6.50
C VAL A 17 35.27 12.45 5.19
N VAL A 18 34.17 11.85 4.76
CA VAL A 18 33.46 12.27 3.54
C VAL A 18 32.89 13.68 3.75
N PRO A 19 33.12 14.63 2.82
CA PRO A 19 32.57 15.98 2.95
C PRO A 19 31.04 15.97 3.09
N LEU A 20 30.49 16.66 4.11
CA LEU A 20 29.05 16.78 4.34
C LEU A 20 28.23 17.16 3.10
N PRO A 21 28.68 18.10 2.22
CA PRO A 21 27.92 18.44 1.01
C PRO A 21 27.72 17.25 0.05
N ARG A 22 28.71 16.35 -0.04
CA ARG A 22 28.61 15.15 -0.88
C ARG A 22 27.63 14.14 -0.32
N VAL A 23 27.59 13.98 1.01
CA VAL A 23 26.63 13.12 1.69
C VAL A 23 25.21 13.65 1.46
N HIS A 24 24.97 14.94 1.68
CA HIS A 24 23.65 15.56 1.45
C HIS A 24 23.18 15.43 0.00
N ALA A 25 24.06 15.63 -0.99
CA ALA A 25 23.72 15.44 -2.39
C ALA A 25 23.32 13.99 -2.70
N THR A 26 24.03 13.02 -2.12
CA THR A 26 23.75 11.59 -2.31
C THR A 26 22.43 11.17 -1.67
N VAL A 27 22.15 11.65 -0.44
CA VAL A 27 20.88 11.42 0.26
C VAL A 27 19.71 12.02 -0.53
N ARG A 28 19.86 13.27 -0.99
CA ARG A 28 18.83 13.94 -1.79
C ARG A 28 18.51 13.20 -3.08
N ARG A 29 19.53 12.75 -3.83
CA ARG A 29 19.32 11.97 -5.05
C ARG A 29 18.60 10.65 -4.77
N SER A 30 18.94 9.99 -3.67
CA SER A 30 18.29 8.75 -3.25
C SER A 30 16.82 8.99 -2.87
N ASP A 31 16.53 10.11 -2.19
CA ASP A 31 15.18 10.52 -1.83
C ASP A 31 14.32 10.85 -3.07
N GLU A 32 14.91 11.54 -4.06
CA GLU A 32 14.26 11.85 -5.34
C GLU A 32 13.94 10.57 -6.14
N LEU A 33 14.87 9.61 -6.20
CA LEU A 33 14.65 8.32 -6.86
C LEU A 33 13.55 7.50 -6.17
N LEU A 34 13.58 7.43 -4.84
CA LEU A 34 12.55 6.73 -4.06
C LEU A 34 11.18 7.38 -4.27
N GLY A 35 11.10 8.71 -4.20
CA GLY A 35 9.88 9.46 -4.45
C GLY A 35 9.33 9.21 -5.86
N GLY A 36 10.20 9.18 -6.87
CA GLY A 36 9.84 8.86 -8.25
C GLY A 36 9.30 7.42 -8.41
N MET A 37 9.93 6.43 -7.79
CA MET A 37 9.46 5.04 -7.80
C MET A 37 8.10 4.88 -7.11
N LEU A 38 7.92 5.52 -5.96
CA LEU A 38 6.65 5.49 -5.21
C LEU A 38 5.53 6.16 -6.00
N LEU A 39 5.79 7.32 -6.62
CA LEU A 39 4.82 8.02 -7.46
C LEU A 39 4.47 7.21 -8.71
N GLY A 40 5.47 6.68 -9.41
CA GLY A 40 5.25 5.84 -10.59
C GLY A 40 4.40 4.61 -10.25
N GLY A 41 4.73 3.90 -9.16
CA GLY A 41 3.93 2.77 -8.68
C GLY A 41 2.51 3.17 -8.31
N ALA A 42 2.34 4.28 -7.57
CA ALA A 42 1.04 4.82 -7.19
C ALA A 42 0.16 5.11 -8.41
N VAL A 43 0.71 5.72 -9.47
CA VAL A 43 -0.02 6.00 -10.71
C VAL A 43 -0.45 4.72 -11.41
N VAL A 44 0.46 3.75 -11.58
CA VAL A 44 0.16 2.47 -12.24
C VAL A 44 -0.93 1.70 -11.50
N VAL A 45 -0.85 1.63 -10.17
CA VAL A 45 -1.85 0.97 -9.34
C VAL A 45 -3.19 1.68 -9.46
N SER A 46 -3.23 3.01 -9.32
CA SER A 46 -4.48 3.79 -9.40
C SER A 46 -5.18 3.60 -10.74
N LEU A 47 -4.44 3.61 -11.85
CA LEU A 47 -4.99 3.36 -13.18
C LEU A 47 -5.55 1.92 -13.31
N SER A 48 -4.83 0.94 -12.77
CA SER A 48 -5.26 -0.46 -12.78
C SER A 48 -6.54 -0.64 -11.96
N GLU A 49 -6.65 0.01 -10.80
CA GLU A 49 -7.85 -0.01 -9.96
C GLU A 49 -9.07 0.57 -10.68
N LEU A 50 -8.89 1.70 -11.40
CA LEU A 50 -9.97 2.32 -12.18
C LEU A 50 -10.45 1.41 -13.32
N VAL A 51 -9.52 0.78 -14.05
CA VAL A 51 -9.85 -0.18 -15.10
C VAL A 51 -10.61 -1.38 -14.50
N LEU A 52 -10.14 -1.90 -13.38
CA LEU A 52 -10.72 -3.08 -12.75
C LEU A 52 -12.10 -2.80 -12.16
N ALA A 53 -12.30 -1.63 -11.54
CA ALA A 53 -13.60 -1.19 -11.05
C ALA A 53 -14.63 -1.02 -12.19
N GLY A 54 -14.17 -0.74 -13.41
CA GLY A 54 -15.02 -0.65 -14.60
C GLY A 54 -15.56 -2.00 -15.09
N SER A 55 -15.00 -3.13 -14.66
CA SER A 55 -15.46 -4.47 -15.07
C SER A 55 -16.84 -4.83 -14.52
N GLY A 56 -17.25 -4.24 -13.40
CA GLY A 56 -18.50 -4.58 -12.72
C GLY A 56 -18.51 -5.97 -12.08
N GLU A 57 -17.36 -6.63 -11.97
CA GLU A 57 -17.27 -7.94 -11.31
C GLU A 57 -17.05 -7.82 -9.80
N LEU A 58 -17.67 -8.70 -9.03
CA LEU A 58 -17.50 -8.70 -7.57
C LEU A 58 -16.05 -9.01 -7.15
N SER A 59 -15.41 -9.98 -7.83
CA SER A 59 -14.01 -10.35 -7.62
C SER A 59 -13.07 -9.16 -7.85
N ALA A 60 -13.33 -8.39 -8.91
CA ALA A 60 -12.61 -7.18 -9.24
C ALA A 60 -12.73 -6.13 -8.12
N PHE A 61 -13.94 -5.87 -7.62
CA PHE A 61 -14.15 -4.93 -6.52
C PHE A 61 -13.44 -5.35 -5.23
N ILE A 62 -13.45 -6.65 -4.91
CA ILE A 62 -12.71 -7.18 -3.76
C ILE A 62 -11.21 -6.94 -3.93
N LEU A 63 -10.65 -7.21 -5.11
CA LEU A 63 -9.22 -7.00 -5.36
C LEU A 63 -8.84 -5.53 -5.20
N VAL A 64 -9.62 -4.61 -5.79
CA VAL A 64 -9.39 -3.16 -5.63
C VAL A 64 -9.46 -2.76 -4.16
N ALA A 65 -10.47 -3.22 -3.42
CA ALA A 65 -10.60 -2.90 -2.00
C ALA A 65 -9.41 -3.39 -1.17
N VAL A 66 -8.89 -4.60 -1.44
CA VAL A 66 -7.71 -5.15 -0.76
C VAL A 66 -6.46 -4.33 -1.08
N VAL A 67 -6.21 -4.03 -2.35
CA VAL A 67 -5.03 -3.27 -2.79
C VAL A 67 -5.06 -1.83 -2.28
N ALA A 68 -6.23 -1.19 -2.32
CA ALA A 68 -6.43 0.15 -1.79
C ALA A 68 -6.17 0.20 -0.27
N SER A 69 -6.69 -0.78 0.47
CA SER A 69 -6.46 -0.92 1.92
C SER A 69 -4.98 -1.12 2.25
N ALA A 70 -4.28 -1.98 1.51
CA ALA A 70 -2.85 -2.22 1.69
C ALA A 70 -2.03 -0.95 1.40
N SER A 71 -2.36 -0.22 0.32
CA SER A 71 -1.70 1.03 -0.04
C SER A 71 -1.83 2.10 1.06
N LEU A 72 -3.01 2.18 1.70
CA LEU A 72 -3.28 3.09 2.80
C LEU A 72 -2.50 2.72 4.07
N LEU A 73 -2.44 1.43 4.42
CA LEU A 73 -1.64 0.95 5.56
C LEU A 73 -0.15 1.21 5.34
N ARG A 74 0.38 0.96 4.14
CA ARG A 74 1.78 1.26 3.79
C ARG A 74 2.13 2.73 3.89
N GLY A 75 1.18 3.64 3.65
CA GLY A 75 1.36 5.07 3.89
C GLY A 75 1.78 5.40 5.32
N ARG A 76 1.48 4.56 6.32
CA ARG A 76 1.90 4.78 7.72
C ARG A 76 3.38 4.46 7.95
N LEU A 77 3.95 3.52 7.20
CA LEU A 77 5.31 3.01 7.39
C LEU A 77 6.40 4.04 7.04
N PHE A 78 6.12 4.96 6.11
CA PHE A 78 7.10 5.97 5.71
C PHE A 78 7.11 7.13 6.71
N PRO A 79 8.24 7.50 7.36
CA PRO A 79 8.26 8.63 8.30
C PRO A 79 8.01 9.99 7.63
N ALA A 80 8.44 10.14 6.38
CA ALA A 80 8.36 11.39 5.62
C ALA A 80 7.03 11.54 4.89
N VAL A 81 6.30 12.63 5.16
CA VAL A 81 4.99 12.97 4.58
C VAL A 81 5.00 12.94 3.04
N ARG A 82 6.13 13.32 2.42
CA ARG A 82 6.31 13.32 0.95
C ARG A 82 6.17 11.94 0.32
N HIS A 83 6.60 10.89 1.01
CA HIS A 83 6.49 9.50 0.55
C HIS A 83 5.15 8.87 0.91
N ARG A 84 4.44 9.43 1.90
CA ARG A 84 3.09 8.99 2.29
C ARG A 84 2.03 9.40 1.28
N ALA A 85 2.12 10.62 0.74
CA ALA A 85 1.06 11.21 -0.07
C ALA A 85 0.68 10.37 -1.30
N PRO A 86 1.61 9.85 -2.12
CA PRO A 86 1.24 9.05 -3.29
C PRO A 86 0.44 7.79 -2.93
N LEU A 87 0.86 7.07 -1.88
CA LEU A 87 0.21 5.84 -1.42
C LEU A 87 -1.18 6.10 -0.84
N LEU A 88 -1.34 7.19 -0.09
CA LEU A 88 -2.63 7.60 0.45
C LEU A 88 -3.60 7.98 -0.67
N VAL A 89 -3.12 8.75 -1.66
CA VAL A 89 -3.92 9.14 -2.82
C VAL A 89 -4.37 7.90 -3.59
N THR A 90 -3.48 6.96 -3.87
CA THR A 90 -3.82 5.70 -4.56
C THR A 90 -4.93 4.96 -3.85
N GLY A 91 -4.80 4.69 -2.54
CA GLY A 91 -5.86 3.94 -1.87
C GLY A 91 -7.18 4.70 -1.76
N VAL A 92 -7.17 6.03 -1.64
CA VAL A 92 -8.42 6.82 -1.71
C VAL A 92 -9.05 6.71 -3.10
N VAL A 93 -8.25 6.77 -4.17
CA VAL A 93 -8.72 6.60 -5.55
C VAL A 93 -9.34 5.22 -5.74
N GLY A 94 -8.69 4.15 -5.27
CA GLY A 94 -9.22 2.79 -5.35
C GLY A 94 -10.54 2.61 -4.60
N LEU A 95 -10.65 3.11 -3.36
CA LEU A 95 -11.93 3.03 -2.61
C LEU A 95 -13.04 3.85 -3.29
N ALA A 96 -12.72 5.03 -3.85
CA ALA A 96 -13.67 5.83 -4.62
C ALA A 96 -14.08 5.13 -5.93
N ALA A 97 -13.16 4.42 -6.59
CA ALA A 97 -13.46 3.64 -7.79
C ALA A 97 -14.46 2.52 -7.49
N VAL A 98 -14.31 1.82 -6.35
CA VAL A 98 -15.26 0.78 -5.92
C VAL A 98 -16.64 1.35 -5.59
N THR A 99 -16.72 2.48 -4.89
CA THR A 99 -18.02 3.10 -4.56
C THR A 99 -18.76 3.57 -5.80
N VAL A 100 -18.06 4.12 -6.79
CA VAL A 100 -18.65 4.54 -8.06
C VAL A 100 -19.02 3.34 -8.92
N GLY A 101 -18.13 2.35 -9.05
CA GLY A 101 -18.35 1.16 -9.88
C GLY A 101 -19.53 0.30 -9.41
N THR A 102 -19.82 0.31 -8.11
CA THR A 102 -20.96 -0.44 -7.53
C THR A 102 -22.33 0.24 -7.73
N LEU A 103 -22.39 1.48 -8.25
CA LEU A 103 -23.65 2.19 -8.47
C LEU A 103 -24.57 1.49 -9.49
N GLY A 104 -24.00 0.76 -10.44
CA GLY A 104 -24.73 -0.01 -11.45
C GLY A 104 -25.17 -1.40 -11.00
N MET A 105 -24.81 -1.84 -9.78
CA MET A 105 -25.13 -3.17 -9.27
C MET A 105 -26.51 -3.26 -8.63
N ALA A 106 -27.01 -4.49 -8.49
CA ALA A 106 -28.21 -4.79 -7.73
C ALA A 106 -28.08 -4.28 -6.27
N PRO A 107 -29.16 -3.78 -5.63
CA PRO A 107 -29.08 -3.08 -4.35
C PRO A 107 -28.48 -3.91 -3.19
N ASP A 108 -28.79 -5.20 -3.18
CA ASP A 108 -28.30 -6.22 -2.25
C ASP A 108 -26.80 -6.46 -2.41
N MET A 109 -26.34 -6.69 -3.64
CA MET A 109 -24.92 -6.86 -3.94
C MET A 109 -24.13 -5.57 -3.65
N ARG A 110 -24.71 -4.41 -3.97
CA ARG A 110 -24.15 -3.09 -3.70
C ARG A 110 -23.91 -2.85 -2.21
N LEU A 111 -24.88 -3.18 -1.35
CA LEU A 111 -24.73 -3.03 0.10
C LEU A 111 -23.61 -3.91 0.66
N SER A 112 -23.46 -5.14 0.15
CA SER A 112 -22.41 -6.06 0.59
C SER A 112 -20.99 -5.55 0.31
N VAL A 113 -20.80 -4.68 -0.69
CA VAL A 113 -19.50 -4.10 -1.07
C VAL A 113 -19.30 -2.71 -0.47
N ILE A 114 -20.31 -1.83 -0.51
CA ILE A 114 -20.18 -0.45 -0.04
C ILE A 114 -19.97 -0.37 1.48
N VAL A 115 -20.68 -1.20 2.26
CA VAL A 115 -20.58 -1.18 3.72
C VAL A 115 -19.15 -1.47 4.21
N PRO A 116 -18.48 -2.58 3.82
CA PRO A 116 -17.11 -2.82 4.26
C PRO A 116 -16.14 -1.76 3.74
N VAL A 117 -16.31 -1.25 2.52
CA VAL A 117 -15.49 -0.15 1.97
C VAL A 117 -15.60 1.10 2.83
N LEU A 118 -16.81 1.53 3.20
CA LEU A 118 -17.02 2.68 4.07
C LEU A 118 -16.48 2.47 5.48
N VAL A 119 -16.60 1.26 6.03
CA VAL A 119 -16.02 0.92 7.34
C VAL A 119 -14.50 1.03 7.31
N VAL A 120 -13.85 0.50 6.27
CA VAL A 120 -12.40 0.65 6.06
C VAL A 120 -12.03 2.12 5.95
N LEU A 121 -12.76 2.89 5.13
CA LEU A 121 -12.51 4.31 4.92
C LEU A 121 -12.64 5.11 6.24
N ALA A 122 -13.68 4.83 7.03
CA ALA A 122 -13.89 5.43 8.35
C ALA A 122 -12.77 5.05 9.34
N ALA A 123 -12.41 3.77 9.43
CA ALA A 123 -11.33 3.30 10.29
C ALA A 123 -10.00 3.97 9.93
N LEU A 124 -9.75 4.20 8.64
CA LEU A 124 -8.55 4.88 8.15
C LEU A 124 -8.55 6.37 8.47
N VAL A 125 -9.67 7.08 8.31
CA VAL A 125 -9.81 8.49 8.72
C VAL A 125 -9.54 8.63 10.22
N LEU A 126 -10.09 7.73 11.03
CA LEU A 126 -9.83 7.68 12.48
C LEU A 126 -8.37 7.39 12.79
N ALA A 127 -7.74 6.43 12.10
CA ALA A 127 -6.33 6.09 12.29
C ALA A 127 -5.39 7.24 11.88
N ALA A 128 -5.72 7.96 10.81
CA ALA A 128 -4.99 9.14 10.36
C ALA A 128 -5.12 10.29 11.35
N GLY A 129 -6.34 10.56 11.83
CA GLY A 129 -6.60 11.55 12.90
C GLY A 129 -5.85 11.22 14.17
N TYR A 130 -5.88 9.95 14.60
CA TYR A 130 -5.14 9.49 15.78
C TYR A 130 -3.62 9.59 15.61
N ALA A 131 -3.09 9.23 14.44
CA ALA A 131 -1.67 9.34 14.14
C ALA A 131 -1.17 10.79 14.09
N TYR A 132 -2.01 11.74 13.66
CA TYR A 132 -1.70 13.18 13.65
C TYR A 132 -1.83 13.82 15.03
N GLN A 133 -2.49 13.16 15.98
CA GLN A 133 -2.74 13.68 17.32
C GLN A 133 -1.56 13.38 18.27
N ASN A 134 -0.34 13.81 17.93
CA ASN A 134 0.88 14.03 18.76
C ASN A 134 1.18 13.11 19.99
N ARG A 135 0.58 11.92 20.12
CA ARG A 135 0.86 10.94 21.16
C ARG A 135 1.56 9.75 20.54
N PRO A 136 2.61 9.21 21.19
CA PRO A 136 3.30 8.04 20.68
C PRO A 136 2.26 6.90 20.53
N PRO A 137 2.08 6.37 19.30
CA PRO A 137 1.10 5.32 19.08
C PRO A 137 1.44 4.12 19.95
N SER A 138 0.44 3.58 20.64
CA SER A 138 0.61 2.37 21.46
C SER A 138 1.25 1.25 20.61
N PRO A 139 2.25 0.51 21.14
CA PRO A 139 2.95 -0.57 20.41
C PRO A 139 2.01 -1.61 19.80
N TYR A 140 0.85 -1.83 20.43
CA TYR A 140 -0.16 -2.76 19.95
C TYR A 140 -0.82 -2.33 18.63
N VAL A 141 -1.07 -1.03 18.44
CA VAL A 141 -1.73 -0.51 17.23
C VAL A 141 -0.79 -0.61 16.02
N GLY A 142 0.52 -0.37 16.23
CA GLY A 142 1.54 -0.60 15.20
C GLY A 142 1.53 -2.06 14.76
N ARG A 143 1.61 -2.98 15.72
CA ARG A 143 1.67 -4.42 15.44
C ARG A 143 0.43 -4.96 14.73
N ILE A 144 -0.76 -4.52 15.11
CA ILE A 144 -2.01 -4.90 14.41
C ILE A 144 -1.98 -4.41 12.96
N SER A 145 -1.48 -3.19 12.72
CA SER A 145 -1.38 -2.65 11.37
C SER A 145 -0.42 -3.45 10.50
N ASP A 146 0.72 -3.87 11.06
CA ASP A 146 1.70 -4.71 10.36
C ASP A 146 1.11 -6.08 10.00
N ILE A 147 0.38 -6.71 10.93
CA ILE A 147 -0.29 -7.99 10.67
C ILE A 147 -1.35 -7.82 9.57
N LEU A 148 -2.15 -6.75 9.64
CA LEU A 148 -3.17 -6.47 8.62
C LEU A 148 -2.54 -6.22 7.24
N ASP A 149 -1.43 -5.49 7.17
CA ASP A 149 -0.71 -5.28 5.90
C ASP A 149 -0.24 -6.61 5.31
N ILE A 150 0.37 -7.48 6.12
CA ILE A 150 0.80 -8.81 5.68
C ILE A 150 -0.38 -9.64 5.19
N VAL A 151 -1.49 -9.68 5.93
CA VAL A 151 -2.69 -10.44 5.56
C VAL A 151 -3.27 -9.93 4.24
N LEU A 152 -3.37 -8.61 4.05
CA LEU A 152 -3.87 -8.01 2.81
C LEU A 152 -2.96 -8.35 1.63
N VAL A 153 -1.64 -8.22 1.79
CA VAL A 153 -0.66 -8.55 0.75
C VAL A 153 -0.75 -10.03 0.37
N VAL A 154 -0.87 -10.93 1.36
CA VAL A 154 -1.06 -12.37 1.10
C VAL A 154 -2.39 -12.64 0.40
N ALA A 155 -3.46 -11.92 0.75
CA ALA A 155 -4.78 -12.07 0.16
C ALA A 155 -4.86 -11.59 -1.30
N VAL A 156 -3.95 -10.72 -1.77
CA VAL A 156 -3.89 -10.28 -3.18
C VAL A 156 -3.80 -11.47 -4.13
N VAL A 157 -2.95 -12.46 -3.82
CA VAL A 157 -2.72 -13.63 -4.69
C VAL A 157 -3.99 -14.44 -4.94
N PRO A 158 -4.68 -14.97 -3.90
CA PRO A 158 -5.88 -15.76 -4.12
C PRO A 158 -7.02 -14.94 -4.72
N VAL A 159 -7.15 -13.65 -4.41
CA VAL A 159 -8.19 -12.79 -5.00
C VAL A 159 -7.89 -12.50 -6.47
N ALA A 160 -6.62 -12.27 -6.84
CA ALA A 160 -6.23 -12.13 -8.24
C ALA A 160 -6.53 -13.41 -9.05
N CYS A 161 -6.30 -14.60 -8.47
CA CYS A 161 -6.73 -15.85 -9.10
C CYS A 161 -8.26 -15.92 -9.31
N ALA A 162 -9.05 -15.34 -8.41
CA ALA A 162 -10.51 -15.25 -8.58
C ALA A 162 -10.89 -14.32 -9.74
N VAL A 163 -10.24 -13.15 -9.83
CA VAL A 163 -10.44 -12.19 -10.93
C VAL A 163 -10.08 -12.81 -12.28
N LEU A 164 -9.02 -13.61 -12.33
CA LEU A 164 -8.61 -14.33 -13.55
C LEU A 164 -9.53 -15.53 -13.90
N GLY A 165 -10.57 -15.80 -13.11
CA GLY A 165 -11.48 -16.93 -13.33
C GLY A 165 -10.85 -18.30 -13.08
N LEU A 166 -9.68 -18.36 -12.44
CA LEU A 166 -8.87 -19.57 -12.31
C LEU A 166 -9.59 -20.66 -11.50
N TYR A 167 -10.31 -20.27 -10.43
CA TYR A 167 -11.11 -21.22 -9.65
C TYR A 167 -12.26 -21.82 -10.45
N GLY A 168 -12.90 -21.02 -11.31
CA GLY A 168 -13.95 -21.51 -12.20
C GLY A 168 -13.40 -22.52 -13.21
N TYR A 169 -12.22 -22.23 -13.78
CA TYR A 169 -11.51 -23.12 -14.69
C TYR A 169 -11.14 -24.46 -14.04
N PHE A 170 -10.60 -24.47 -12.83
CA PHE A 170 -10.29 -25.73 -12.16
C PHE A 170 -11.54 -26.51 -11.76
N ARG A 171 -12.64 -25.83 -11.42
CA ARG A 171 -13.90 -26.49 -11.11
C ARG A 171 -14.51 -27.16 -12.35
N SER A 172 -14.43 -26.53 -13.51
CA SER A 172 -14.98 -27.11 -14.76
C SER A 172 -14.19 -28.33 -15.26
N LEU A 173 -12.95 -28.53 -14.82
CA LEU A 173 -12.18 -29.75 -15.07
C LEU A 173 -12.62 -30.93 -14.19
N GLY A 174 -13.24 -30.65 -13.04
CA GLY A 174 -13.66 -31.66 -12.06
C GLY A 174 -15.12 -32.12 -12.18
N GLY A 175 -15.95 -31.44 -12.99
CA GLY A 175 -17.38 -31.68 -13.12
C GLY A 175 -18.24 -30.52 -12.62
#